data_AF-A0A7J3P588-F1
#
_entry.id   AF-A0A7J3P588-F1
#
_cell.length_a   1.000
_cell.length_b   1.000
_cell.length_c   1.000
_cell.angle_alpha   90.00
_cell.angle_beta   90.00
_cell.angle_gamma   90.00
#
_symmetry.space_group_name_H-M   'P 1'
#
loop_
_entity.id
_entity.type
_entity.pdbx_description
1 polymer ?
#
loop_
_entity_poly.entity_id
_entity_poly.type
_entity_poly.pdbx_seq_one_letter_code
_entity_poly.pdbx_strand_id
1 'polypeptide(L)'
;MTVVHRALLRSREGAVKVPVYSLTGERAGEVELPWPFSADLREDLVRRAFVHLSTHTLQPKGAWKGSAAKYSVRSLGVGLGIARIARIMASGTGKSRAGGWVPSAVGGRPTHPPVPEKVIHKELNEEERRAATVAALAFTASPEHVRRRGHRVPEGLSTPIVVEDRFESVKRSKDVVAFLRALGLGEELDRVSERGIRAGKGKRRGR
;
A
#
# COMPACT_ATOMS: atom_id res chain seq x y z
N MET A 1 -16.83 -6.78 -26.50
CA MET A 1 -17.01 -5.38 -26.07
C MET A 1 -16.20 -5.15 -24.80
N THR A 2 -15.14 -4.36 -24.85
CA THR A 2 -14.28 -4.08 -23.69
C THR A 2 -15.05 -3.34 -22.60
N VAL A 3 -14.64 -3.53 -21.34
CA VAL A 3 -15.19 -2.80 -20.16
C VAL A 3 -15.19 -1.28 -20.41
N VAL A 4 -14.16 -0.80 -21.11
CA VAL A 4 -14.00 0.60 -21.54
C VAL A 4 -15.12 1.04 -22.49
N HIS A 5 -15.54 0.17 -23.42
CA HIS A 5 -16.59 0.48 -24.39
C HIS A 5 -17.99 0.49 -23.77
N ARG A 6 -18.24 -0.37 -22.78
CA ARG A 6 -19.50 -0.37 -22.01
C ARG A 6 -19.60 0.84 -21.06
N ALA A 7 -18.47 1.30 -20.52
CA ALA A 7 -18.39 2.52 -19.71
C ALA A 7 -18.53 3.81 -20.56
N LEU A 8 -17.97 3.82 -21.78
CA LEU A 8 -18.18 4.86 -22.80
C LEU A 8 -19.61 4.97 -23.32
N LEU A 9 -20.45 3.94 -23.14
CA LEU A 9 -21.87 4.02 -23.54
C LEU A 9 -22.75 4.59 -22.41
N ARG A 10 -22.33 4.42 -21.14
CA ARG A 10 -22.97 5.05 -19.96
C ARG A 10 -22.60 6.52 -19.79
N SER A 11 -21.55 7.00 -20.48
CA SER A 11 -21.01 8.36 -20.35
C SER A 11 -21.92 9.49 -20.85
N ARG A 12 -23.04 9.16 -21.52
CA ARG A 12 -23.91 10.17 -22.14
C ARG A 12 -25.06 10.67 -21.26
N GLU A 13 -25.29 10.09 -20.09
CA GLU A 13 -26.54 10.34 -19.32
C GLU A 13 -26.39 11.16 -18.03
N GLY A 14 -25.25 11.83 -17.76
CA GLY A 14 -25.17 12.67 -16.57
C GLY A 14 -23.93 13.55 -16.48
N ALA A 15 -23.93 14.66 -17.23
CA ALA A 15 -22.93 15.72 -17.08
C ALA A 15 -23.18 16.48 -15.77
N VAL A 16 -22.45 16.11 -14.72
CA VAL A 16 -22.48 16.82 -13.44
C VAL A 16 -21.56 18.03 -13.53
N LYS A 17 -22.09 19.22 -13.22
CA LYS A 17 -21.31 20.47 -13.14
C LYS A 17 -20.76 20.65 -11.74
N VAL A 18 -19.50 21.06 -11.64
CA VAL A 18 -18.79 21.30 -10.38
C VAL A 18 -18.20 22.71 -10.40
N PRO A 19 -18.28 23.46 -9.28
CA PRO A 19 -17.67 24.77 -9.19
C PRO A 19 -16.14 24.69 -9.22
N VAL A 20 -15.52 25.64 -9.92
CA VAL A 20 -14.08 25.88 -9.93
C VAL A 20 -13.76 26.93 -8.89
N TYR A 21 -12.76 26.66 -8.06
CA TYR A 21 -12.30 27.55 -7.01
C TYR A 21 -11.06 28.37 -7.44
N SER A 22 -11.07 29.67 -7.16
CA SER A 22 -9.93 30.57 -7.35
C SER A 22 -8.92 30.44 -6.21
N LEU A 23 -7.74 31.07 -6.35
CA LEU A 23 -6.70 31.12 -5.32
C LEU A 23 -7.15 31.71 -3.97
N THR A 24 -8.24 32.49 -3.95
CA THR A 24 -8.82 33.06 -2.73
C THR A 24 -9.86 32.15 -2.07
N GLY A 25 -10.20 31.01 -2.70
CA GLY A 25 -11.24 30.09 -2.23
C GLY A 25 -12.65 30.46 -2.68
N GLU A 26 -12.78 31.45 -3.56
CA GLU A 26 -14.06 31.88 -4.13
C GLU A 26 -14.43 31.05 -5.36
N ARG A 27 -15.72 30.99 -5.70
CA ARG A 27 -16.21 30.29 -6.90
C ARG A 27 -15.97 31.18 -8.12
N ALA A 28 -15.08 30.76 -9.01
CA ALA A 28 -14.72 31.49 -10.22
C ALA A 28 -15.51 31.06 -11.46
N GLY A 29 -16.02 29.83 -11.47
CA GLY A 29 -16.79 29.29 -12.60
C GLY A 29 -17.33 27.88 -12.33
N GLU A 30 -17.85 27.24 -13.37
CA GLU A 30 -18.30 25.84 -13.32
C GLU A 30 -17.69 25.06 -14.49
N VAL A 31 -17.36 23.79 -14.24
CA VAL A 31 -16.83 22.86 -15.26
C VAL A 31 -17.64 21.57 -15.23
N GLU A 32 -17.87 21.02 -16.42
CA GLU A 32 -18.53 19.71 -16.59
C GLU A 32 -17.54 18.59 -16.31
N LEU A 33 -17.93 17.67 -15.41
CA LEU A 33 -17.10 16.52 -15.09
C LEU A 33 -17.01 15.53 -16.26
N PRO A 34 -15.81 15.03 -16.57
CA PRO A 34 -15.64 13.92 -17.50
C PRO A 34 -16.37 12.65 -17.04
N TRP A 35 -16.70 11.80 -18.00
CA TRP A 35 -17.43 10.56 -17.76
C TRP A 35 -16.86 9.59 -16.71
N PRO A 36 -15.53 9.49 -16.45
CA PRO A 36 -15.00 8.58 -15.43
C PRO A 36 -15.51 8.88 -14.01
N PHE A 37 -15.92 10.12 -13.73
CA PHE A 37 -16.45 10.50 -12.41
C PHE A 37 -17.87 9.97 -12.18
N SER A 38 -18.60 9.62 -13.24
CA SER A 38 -19.95 9.04 -13.18
C SER A 38 -19.94 7.51 -13.33
N ALA A 39 -18.76 6.88 -13.26
CA ALA A 39 -18.65 5.43 -13.36
C ALA A 39 -19.14 4.70 -12.10
N ASP A 40 -19.43 3.41 -12.23
CA ASP A 40 -19.90 2.60 -11.11
C ASP A 40 -18.86 2.50 -9.98
N LEU A 41 -19.32 2.72 -8.75
CA LEU A 41 -18.50 2.62 -7.55
C LEU A 41 -18.23 1.15 -7.19
N ARG A 42 -17.11 0.61 -7.69
CA ARG A 42 -16.68 -0.78 -7.48
C ARG A 42 -15.48 -0.89 -6.54
N GLU A 43 -15.75 -1.08 -5.25
CA GLU A 43 -14.69 -1.23 -4.22
C GLU A 43 -13.90 -2.55 -4.39
N ASP A 44 -14.53 -3.60 -4.90
CA ASP A 44 -13.93 -4.91 -5.14
C ASP A 44 -12.74 -4.82 -6.12
N LEU A 45 -12.93 -4.15 -7.25
CA LEU A 45 -11.90 -3.95 -8.27
C LEU A 45 -10.76 -3.10 -7.74
N VAL A 46 -11.07 -1.98 -7.07
CA VAL A 46 -10.06 -1.07 -6.53
C VAL A 46 -9.21 -1.77 -5.47
N ARG A 47 -9.84 -2.52 -4.55
CA ARG A 47 -9.13 -3.27 -3.51
C ARG A 47 -8.22 -4.34 -4.09
N ARG A 48 -8.70 -5.11 -5.08
CA ARG A 48 -7.90 -6.14 -5.74
C ARG A 48 -6.69 -5.52 -6.47
N ALA A 49 -6.90 -4.48 -7.26
CA ALA A 49 -5.83 -3.77 -7.94
C ALA A 49 -4.81 -3.19 -6.96
N PHE A 50 -5.27 -2.58 -5.86
CA PHE A 50 -4.40 -2.04 -4.81
C PHE A 50 -3.53 -3.13 -4.17
N VAL A 51 -4.10 -4.29 -3.83
CA VAL A 51 -3.33 -5.40 -3.26
C VAL A 51 -2.23 -5.84 -4.22
N HIS A 52 -2.53 -5.97 -5.51
CA HIS A 52 -1.54 -6.37 -6.52
C HIS A 52 -0.43 -5.31 -6.67
N LEU A 53 -0.80 -4.04 -6.85
CA LEU A 53 0.18 -2.93 -6.97
C LEU A 53 1.03 -2.76 -5.72
N SER A 54 0.45 -2.94 -4.52
CA SER A 54 1.21 -2.85 -3.26
C SER A 54 2.33 -3.87 -3.19
N THR A 55 2.18 -5.05 -3.82
CA THR A 55 3.22 -6.07 -3.85
C THR A 55 4.44 -5.66 -4.67
N HIS A 56 4.29 -4.79 -5.66
CA HIS A 56 5.40 -4.32 -6.51
C HIS A 56 6.36 -3.39 -5.75
N THR A 57 5.92 -2.81 -4.64
CA THR A 57 6.77 -1.98 -3.76
C THR A 57 7.61 -2.81 -2.78
N LEU A 58 7.35 -4.11 -2.68
CA LEU A 58 8.03 -4.99 -1.73
C LEU A 58 9.40 -5.40 -2.28
N GLN A 59 10.43 -5.26 -1.44
CA GLN A 59 11.77 -5.75 -1.78
C GLN A 59 11.88 -7.26 -1.52
N PRO A 60 12.43 -8.06 -2.46
CA PRO A 60 12.78 -9.45 -2.22
C PRO A 60 13.72 -9.56 -1.02
N LYS A 61 13.43 -10.50 -0.13
CA LYS A 61 14.19 -10.72 1.11
C LYS A 61 14.22 -12.20 1.43
N GLY A 62 15.32 -12.65 2.00
CA GLY A 62 15.44 -14.03 2.42
C GLY A 62 16.60 -14.27 3.36
N ALA A 63 16.63 -15.47 3.94
CA ALA A 63 17.76 -15.95 4.71
C ALA A 63 18.90 -16.37 3.78
N TRP A 64 20.14 -16.30 4.27
CA TRP A 64 21.29 -16.80 3.52
C TRP A 64 21.18 -18.32 3.28
N LYS A 65 21.49 -18.78 2.05
CA LYS A 65 21.37 -20.19 1.65
C LYS A 65 22.21 -21.14 2.51
N GLY A 66 23.41 -20.73 2.89
CA GLY A 66 24.31 -21.47 3.78
C GLY A 66 23.98 -21.33 5.27
N SER A 67 22.85 -20.74 5.64
CA SER A 67 22.47 -20.60 7.05
C SER A 67 22.40 -21.97 7.73
N ALA A 68 23.03 -22.07 8.91
CA ALA A 68 23.25 -23.30 9.67
C ALA A 68 24.11 -24.39 9.00
N ALA A 69 24.63 -24.19 7.78
CA ALA A 69 25.53 -25.12 7.07
C ALA A 69 27.00 -24.97 7.47
N LYS A 70 27.30 -24.19 8.53
CA LYS A 70 28.66 -23.79 8.89
C LYS A 70 29.46 -24.91 9.57
N TYR A 71 28.77 -25.94 10.07
CA TYR A 71 29.37 -27.01 10.86
C TYR A 71 29.18 -28.36 10.16
N SER A 72 30.22 -29.21 10.22
CA SER A 72 30.10 -30.62 9.85
C SER A 72 29.26 -31.34 10.89
N VAL A 73 28.10 -31.84 10.47
CA VAL A 73 27.16 -32.55 11.33
C VAL A 73 26.96 -33.98 10.85
N ARG A 74 26.81 -34.91 11.80
CA ARG A 74 26.50 -36.31 11.52
C ARG A 74 25.59 -36.87 12.62
N SER A 75 24.70 -37.79 12.27
CA SER A 75 23.95 -38.56 13.27
C SER A 75 24.84 -39.67 13.83
N LEU A 76 24.86 -39.80 15.16
CA LEU A 76 25.67 -40.82 15.85
C LEU A 76 25.04 -42.22 15.80
N GLY A 77 23.82 -42.35 15.28
CA GLY A 77 23.12 -43.63 15.18
C GLY A 77 22.37 -44.04 16.45
N VAL A 78 22.14 -45.34 16.60
CA VAL A 78 21.40 -45.96 17.71
C VAL A 78 22.36 -46.45 18.81
N GLY A 79 21.82 -46.83 19.98
CA GLY A 79 22.60 -47.48 21.04
C GLY A 79 23.31 -46.56 22.02
N LEU A 80 23.10 -45.23 21.93
CA LEU A 80 23.78 -44.23 22.76
C LEU A 80 22.87 -43.54 23.79
N GLY A 81 21.62 -43.98 23.95
CA GLY A 81 20.66 -43.34 24.87
C GLY A 81 20.30 -41.88 24.52
N ILE A 82 20.57 -41.45 23.28
CA ILE A 82 20.36 -40.08 22.80
C ILE A 82 19.49 -40.03 21.55
N ALA A 83 18.83 -38.90 21.33
CA ALA A 83 18.07 -38.65 20.11
C ALA A 83 18.96 -38.74 18.85
N ARG A 84 18.42 -39.35 17.79
CA ARG A 84 19.06 -39.64 16.49
C ARG A 84 19.27 -38.41 15.57
N ILE A 85 19.22 -37.20 16.13
CA ILE A 85 19.41 -35.96 15.37
C ILE A 85 20.86 -35.80 14.90
N ALA A 86 21.06 -35.00 13.85
CA ALA A 86 22.41 -34.64 13.40
C ALA A 86 23.10 -33.77 14.45
N ARG A 87 24.36 -34.11 14.78
CA ARG A 87 25.16 -33.46 15.82
C ARG A 87 26.48 -32.95 15.27
N ILE A 88 26.97 -31.86 15.83
CA ILE A 88 28.25 -31.24 15.45
C ILE A 88 29.41 -32.14 15.87
N MET A 89 30.30 -32.44 14.91
CA MET A 89 31.43 -33.35 15.12
C MET A 89 32.69 -32.69 15.69
N ALA A 90 32.70 -31.35 15.77
CA ALA A 90 33.82 -30.61 16.35
C ALA A 90 34.00 -30.95 17.84
N SER A 91 35.23 -31.23 18.27
CA SER A 91 35.62 -31.48 19.65
C SER A 91 36.21 -30.22 20.31
N GLY A 92 36.39 -30.24 21.63
CA GLY A 92 37.08 -29.15 22.36
C GLY A 92 36.31 -27.84 22.53
N THR A 93 35.05 -27.76 22.09
CA THR A 93 34.20 -26.58 22.27
C THR A 93 32.90 -26.95 23.00
N GLY A 94 32.28 -25.99 23.71
CA GLY A 94 30.98 -26.20 24.37
C GLY A 94 29.82 -26.52 23.42
N LYS A 95 30.02 -26.36 22.10
CA LYS A 95 29.06 -26.78 21.05
C LYS A 95 29.30 -28.21 20.54
N SER A 96 30.33 -28.89 21.03
CA SER A 96 30.63 -30.28 20.69
C SER A 96 29.41 -31.17 20.95
N ARG A 97 29.08 -32.04 19.99
CA ARG A 97 27.94 -32.98 20.04
C ARG A 97 26.56 -32.33 20.21
N ALA A 98 26.45 -30.99 20.14
CA ALA A 98 25.16 -30.30 20.11
C ALA A 98 24.42 -30.60 18.79
N GLY A 99 23.08 -30.51 18.82
CA GLY A 99 22.27 -30.63 17.62
C GLY A 99 22.60 -29.53 16.61
N GLY A 100 22.72 -29.89 15.33
CA GLY A 100 23.00 -28.94 14.26
C GLY A 100 22.23 -29.29 12.99
N TRP A 101 22.07 -28.33 12.09
CA TRP A 101 21.35 -28.44 10.80
C TRP A 101 19.83 -28.67 10.89
N VAL A 102 19.35 -29.33 11.93
CA VAL A 102 17.93 -29.65 12.16
C VAL A 102 17.16 -28.42 12.68
N PRO A 103 15.92 -28.15 12.20
CA PRO A 103 15.13 -26.99 12.61
C PRO A 103 14.77 -26.97 14.10
N SER A 104 14.68 -28.13 14.76
CA SER A 104 14.42 -28.23 16.19
C SER A 104 15.64 -27.92 17.06
N ALA A 105 16.84 -27.83 16.48
CA ALA A 105 18.06 -27.52 17.20
C ALA A 105 18.34 -26.01 17.25
N VAL A 106 18.91 -25.55 18.36
CA VAL A 106 19.33 -24.14 18.52
C VAL A 106 20.42 -23.81 17.49
N GLY A 107 20.17 -22.82 16.64
CA GLY A 107 21.08 -22.44 15.56
C GLY A 107 21.03 -23.35 14.32
N GLY A 108 20.05 -24.27 14.26
CA GLY A 108 19.73 -25.06 13.08
C GLY A 108 19.01 -24.26 11.99
N ARG A 109 18.84 -24.87 10.81
CA ARG A 109 18.19 -24.20 9.66
C ARG A 109 16.67 -24.22 9.85
N PRO A 110 15.96 -23.08 9.80
CA PRO A 110 14.50 -23.07 9.83
C PRO A 110 13.90 -23.85 8.67
N THR A 111 12.73 -24.47 8.88
CA THR A 111 11.96 -25.13 7.83
C THR A 111 11.31 -24.07 6.93
N HIS A 112 11.58 -24.11 5.63
CA HIS A 112 11.08 -23.13 4.62
C HIS A 112 11.33 -21.65 4.99
N PRO A 113 12.60 -21.22 5.12
CA PRO A 113 12.88 -19.81 5.34
C PRO A 113 12.44 -18.97 4.12
N PRO A 114 12.21 -17.65 4.28
CA PRO A 114 12.00 -16.78 3.14
C PRO A 114 13.22 -16.87 2.21
N VAL A 115 12.96 -17.05 0.92
CA VAL A 115 13.98 -17.14 -0.12
C VAL A 115 13.86 -15.92 -1.03
N PRO A 116 14.99 -15.31 -1.46
CA PRO A 116 14.96 -14.19 -2.40
C PRO A 116 14.27 -14.54 -3.73
N GLU A 117 14.31 -15.81 -4.13
CA GLU A 117 13.72 -16.32 -5.37
C GLU A 117 12.18 -16.38 -5.33
N LYS A 118 11.55 -16.14 -4.18
CA LYS A 118 10.08 -16.18 -4.07
C LYS A 118 9.48 -15.06 -4.92
N VAL A 119 8.59 -15.44 -5.85
CA VAL A 119 7.76 -14.47 -6.60
C VAL A 119 6.80 -13.79 -5.62
N ILE A 120 7.15 -12.56 -5.24
CA ILE A 120 6.36 -11.72 -4.33
C ILE A 120 5.42 -10.79 -5.09
N HIS A 121 5.75 -10.45 -6.33
CA HIS A 121 4.95 -9.57 -7.17
C HIS A 121 3.76 -10.32 -7.75
N LYS A 122 2.57 -9.73 -7.63
CA LYS A 122 1.37 -10.22 -8.29
C LYS A 122 1.12 -9.44 -9.57
N GLU A 123 0.98 -10.13 -10.68
CA GLU A 123 0.63 -9.51 -11.96
C GLU A 123 -0.82 -9.00 -11.95
N LEU A 124 -1.08 -7.93 -12.69
CA LEU A 124 -2.40 -7.31 -12.83
C LEU A 124 -2.66 -7.08 -14.30
N ASN A 125 -3.83 -7.49 -14.79
CA ASN A 125 -4.24 -7.23 -16.16
C ASN A 125 -4.34 -5.72 -16.40
N GLU A 126 -3.91 -5.26 -17.57
CA GLU A 126 -3.98 -3.85 -17.94
C GLU A 126 -5.42 -3.33 -18.01
N GLU A 127 -6.36 -4.15 -18.50
CA GLU A 127 -7.78 -3.77 -18.52
C GLU A 127 -8.37 -3.62 -17.11
N GLU A 128 -8.01 -4.54 -16.20
CA GLU A 128 -8.42 -4.48 -14.80
C GLU A 128 -7.84 -3.25 -14.12
N ARG A 129 -6.58 -2.92 -14.40
CA ARG A 129 -5.93 -1.70 -13.92
C ARG A 129 -6.67 -0.44 -14.40
N ARG A 130 -6.98 -0.35 -15.70
CA ARG A 130 -7.70 0.81 -16.27
C ARG A 130 -9.10 0.94 -15.65
N ALA A 131 -9.83 -0.17 -15.51
CA ALA A 131 -11.14 -0.17 -14.87
C ALA A 131 -11.09 0.24 -13.39
N ALA A 132 -10.09 -0.24 -12.65
CA ALA A 132 -9.89 0.16 -11.24
C ALA A 132 -9.53 1.64 -11.11
N THR A 133 -8.74 2.21 -12.02
CA THR A 133 -8.44 3.65 -12.04
C THR A 133 -9.70 4.49 -12.28
N VAL A 134 -10.54 4.09 -13.24
CA VAL A 134 -11.83 4.77 -13.50
C VAL A 134 -12.75 4.70 -12.27
N ALA A 135 -12.89 3.52 -11.65
CA ALA A 135 -13.68 3.37 -10.43
C ALA A 135 -13.13 4.22 -9.27
N ALA A 136 -11.79 4.31 -9.13
CA ALA A 136 -11.16 5.16 -8.12
C ALA A 136 -11.44 6.65 -8.32
N LEU A 137 -11.50 7.13 -9.57
CA LEU A 137 -11.90 8.51 -9.88
C LEU A 137 -13.37 8.74 -9.51
N ALA A 138 -14.27 7.80 -9.80
CA ALA A 138 -15.67 7.92 -9.37
C ALA A 138 -15.81 8.05 -7.83
N PHE A 139 -15.00 7.32 -7.05
CA PHE A 139 -14.98 7.47 -5.58
C PHE A 139 -14.58 8.87 -5.12
N THR A 140 -13.74 9.60 -5.87
CA THR A 140 -13.39 10.99 -5.53
C THR A 140 -14.53 11.98 -5.75
N ALA A 141 -15.51 11.66 -6.60
CA ALA A 141 -16.69 12.49 -6.81
C ALA A 141 -17.78 12.28 -5.74
N SER A 142 -17.75 11.17 -4.99
CA SER A 142 -18.75 10.87 -3.96
C SER A 142 -18.35 11.41 -2.57
N PRO A 143 -19.03 12.47 -2.04
CA PRO A 143 -18.71 13.01 -0.73
C PRO A 143 -18.88 11.98 0.41
N GLU A 144 -19.88 11.11 0.28
CA GLU A 144 -20.19 10.07 1.26
C GLU A 144 -18.99 9.13 1.45
N HIS A 145 -18.39 8.66 0.36
CA HIS A 145 -17.25 7.73 0.41
C HIS A 145 -15.98 8.41 0.93
N VAL A 146 -15.77 9.69 0.60
CA VAL A 146 -14.66 10.49 1.13
C VAL A 146 -14.77 10.66 2.65
N ARG A 147 -15.97 10.97 3.15
CA ARG A 147 -16.24 11.06 4.60
C ARG A 147 -16.11 9.70 5.27
N ARG A 148 -16.65 8.63 4.67
CA ARG A 148 -16.55 7.24 5.19
C ARG A 148 -15.10 6.78 5.35
N ARG A 149 -14.19 7.24 4.50
CA ARG A 149 -12.75 6.97 4.62
C ARG A 149 -12.09 7.67 5.81
N GLY A 150 -12.75 8.68 6.38
CA GLY A 150 -12.28 9.42 7.56
C GLY A 150 -11.69 10.80 7.25
N HIS A 151 -11.94 11.36 6.06
CA HIS A 151 -11.57 12.75 5.74
C HIS A 151 -12.60 13.72 6.33
N ARG A 152 -12.12 14.84 6.90
CA ARG A 152 -12.97 15.91 7.44
C ARG A 152 -13.22 16.95 6.35
N VAL A 153 -14.26 16.72 5.56
CA VAL A 153 -14.66 17.61 4.46
C VAL A 153 -15.91 18.39 4.86
N PRO A 154 -15.93 19.74 4.76
CA PRO A 154 -17.09 20.55 5.11
C PRO A 154 -18.30 20.23 4.22
N GLU A 155 -19.51 20.41 4.73
CA GLU A 155 -20.74 19.98 4.05
C GLU A 155 -21.06 20.75 2.77
N GLY A 156 -20.54 21.97 2.61
CA GLY A 156 -20.78 22.83 1.44
C GLY A 156 -19.71 22.77 0.34
N LEU A 157 -18.66 21.95 0.50
CA LEU A 157 -17.60 21.82 -0.50
C LEU A 157 -17.94 20.68 -1.48
N SER A 158 -18.01 21.02 -2.76
CA SER A 158 -18.29 20.03 -3.81
C SER A 158 -17.04 19.15 -4.03
N THR A 159 -17.25 17.84 -4.15
CA THR A 159 -16.21 16.88 -4.52
C THR A 159 -16.47 16.37 -5.93
N PRO A 160 -15.47 16.24 -6.82
CA PRO A 160 -14.06 16.53 -6.63
C PRO A 160 -13.77 18.04 -6.56
N ILE A 161 -12.70 18.44 -5.88
CA ILE A 161 -12.30 19.86 -5.78
C ILE A 161 -11.58 20.25 -7.07
N VAL A 162 -12.13 21.20 -7.80
CA VAL A 162 -11.54 21.73 -9.04
C VAL A 162 -11.01 23.15 -8.78
N VAL A 163 -9.78 23.42 -9.22
CA VAL A 163 -9.09 24.69 -8.96
C VAL A 163 -8.64 25.29 -10.29
N GLU A 164 -8.56 26.62 -10.37
CA GLU A 164 -8.00 27.31 -11.55
C GLU A 164 -6.55 26.91 -11.85
N ASP A 165 -6.18 26.87 -13.14
CA ASP A 165 -4.84 26.55 -13.64
C ASP A 165 -3.73 27.43 -13.03
N ARG A 166 -4.07 28.66 -12.62
CA ARG A 166 -3.14 29.58 -11.94
C ARG A 166 -2.51 28.98 -10.69
N PHE A 167 -3.17 28.00 -10.06
CA PHE A 167 -2.65 27.29 -8.91
C PHE A 167 -1.32 26.57 -9.19
N GLU A 168 -1.08 26.12 -10.43
CA GLU A 168 0.19 25.48 -10.83
C GLU A 168 1.40 26.41 -10.69
N SER A 169 1.19 27.73 -10.75
CA SER A 169 2.26 28.74 -10.66
C SER A 169 2.68 29.08 -9.22
N VAL A 170 1.97 28.58 -8.21
CA VAL A 170 2.24 28.88 -6.79
C VAL A 170 3.56 28.23 -6.35
N LYS A 171 4.51 29.06 -5.90
CA LYS A 171 5.87 28.61 -5.53
C LYS A 171 6.06 28.34 -4.04
N ARG A 172 5.32 29.02 -3.17
CA ARG A 172 5.54 28.97 -1.72
C ARG A 172 4.50 28.09 -1.04
N SER A 173 4.95 27.22 -0.15
CA SER A 173 4.06 26.34 0.62
C SER A 173 3.11 27.10 1.55
N LYS A 174 3.49 28.29 2.02
CA LYS A 174 2.63 29.15 2.83
C LYS A 174 1.36 29.55 2.10
N ASP A 175 1.49 29.85 0.80
CA ASP A 175 0.37 30.28 -0.04
C ASP A 175 -0.59 29.11 -0.29
N VAL A 176 -0.06 27.90 -0.45
CA VAL A 176 -0.86 26.66 -0.56
C VAL A 176 -1.64 26.37 0.73
N VAL A 177 -1.01 26.53 1.90
CA VAL A 177 -1.69 26.33 3.20
C VAL A 177 -2.78 27.39 3.41
N ALA A 178 -2.53 28.63 3.02
CA ALA A 178 -3.53 29.69 3.09
C ALA A 178 -4.74 29.38 2.20
N PHE A 179 -4.51 28.93 0.97
CA PHE A 179 -5.56 28.50 0.04
C PHE A 179 -6.40 27.34 0.59
N LEU A 180 -5.77 26.28 1.10
CA LEU A 180 -6.50 25.12 1.66
C LEU A 180 -7.36 25.52 2.88
N ARG A 181 -6.88 26.47 3.70
CA ARG A 181 -7.67 27.04 4.80
C ARG A 181 -8.84 27.88 4.29
N ALA A 182 -8.64 28.67 3.22
CA ALA A 182 -9.70 29.45 2.60
C ALA A 182 -10.83 28.56 2.03
N LEU A 183 -10.48 27.36 1.53
CA LEU A 183 -11.45 26.34 1.10
C LEU A 183 -12.20 25.64 2.25
N GLY A 184 -11.86 25.93 3.51
CA GLY A 184 -12.46 25.28 4.68
C GLY A 184 -11.86 23.90 5.02
N LEU A 185 -10.71 23.52 4.45
CA LEU A 185 -10.01 22.26 4.75
C LEU A 185 -9.06 22.37 5.96
N GLY A 186 -9.26 23.37 6.82
CA GLY A 186 -8.46 23.58 8.03
C GLY A 186 -8.47 22.37 8.96
N GLU A 187 -9.65 21.81 9.24
CA GLU A 187 -9.79 20.64 10.13
C GLU A 187 -9.08 19.39 9.58
N GLU A 188 -9.07 19.22 8.26
CA GLU A 188 -8.36 18.12 7.60
C GLU A 188 -6.85 18.30 7.71
N LEU A 189 -6.35 19.54 7.56
CA LEU A 189 -4.93 19.85 7.78
C LEU A 189 -4.50 19.56 9.22
N ASP A 190 -5.32 19.95 10.20
CA ASP A 190 -5.04 19.70 11.61
C ASP A 190 -5.04 18.19 11.90
N ARG A 191 -6.01 17.43 11.36
CA ARG A 191 -6.06 15.96 11.46
C ARG A 191 -4.80 15.29 10.90
N VAL A 192 -4.26 15.78 9.78
CA VAL A 192 -3.06 15.22 9.14
C VAL A 192 -1.78 15.66 9.87
N SER A 193 -1.82 16.79 10.57
CA SER A 193 -0.68 17.28 11.36
C SER A 193 -0.37 16.37 12.55
N GLU A 194 -1.39 15.71 13.11
CA GLU A 194 -1.25 14.75 14.18
C GLU A 194 -0.51 13.49 13.71
N ARG A 195 0.61 13.17 14.36
CA ARG A 195 1.45 12.01 14.02
C ARG A 195 1.50 11.01 15.16
N GLY A 196 1.07 9.78 14.90
CA GLY A 196 1.23 8.65 15.81
C GLY A 196 2.57 7.94 15.62
N ILE A 197 3.24 7.56 16.71
CA ILE A 197 4.40 6.67 16.66
C ILE A 197 3.90 5.23 16.44
N ARG A 198 4.31 4.60 15.34
CA ARG A 198 3.88 3.24 14.99
C ARG A 198 4.32 2.21 16.04
N ALA A 199 3.41 1.38 16.53
CA ALA A 199 3.75 0.30 17.45
C ALA A 199 4.60 -0.80 16.78
N GLY A 200 5.46 -1.45 17.58
CA GLY A 200 6.25 -2.62 17.16
C GLY A 200 7.65 -2.34 16.61
N LYS A 201 8.22 -3.33 15.93
CA LYS A 201 9.62 -3.30 15.42
C LYS A 201 9.83 -2.39 14.21
N GLY A 202 8.76 -1.82 13.65
CA GLY A 202 8.80 -0.89 12.52
C GLY A 202 9.54 0.41 12.83
N LYS A 203 9.50 0.86 14.09
CA LYS A 203 10.19 2.08 14.57
C LYS A 203 11.68 2.07 14.27
N ARG A 204 12.32 0.90 14.37
CA ARG A 204 13.76 0.72 14.06
C ARG A 204 14.08 0.76 12.58
N ARG A 205 13.07 0.90 11.71
CA ARG A 205 13.19 0.81 10.24
C ARG A 205 12.66 2.07 9.53
N GLY A 206 12.62 3.20 10.25
CA GLY A 206 12.17 4.49 9.69
C GLY A 206 10.69 4.54 9.33
N ARG A 207 9.83 3.84 10.09
CA ARG A 207 8.37 3.78 9.89
C ARG A 207 7.59 4.15 11.14
#